data_AF-A0A814KT12-F1
#
_entry.id   AF-A0A814KT12-F1
#
_cell.length_a   1.000
_cell.length_b   1.000
_cell.length_c   1.000
_cell.angle_alpha   90.00
_cell.angle_beta   90.00
_cell.angle_gamma   90.00
#
_symmetry.space_group_name_H-M   'P 1'
#
loop_
_entity.id
_entity.type
_entity.pdbx_description
1 polymer ?
#
loop_
_entity_poly.entity_id
_entity_poly.type
_entity_poly.pdbx_seq_one_letter_code
_entity_poly.pdbx_strand_id
1 'polypeptide(L)'
;MPTAWLGLWYQRGMNSLLEITIDHIQTKGLCLDVLPIQQYYLFTDRPNRCTRCLVFIQRHINLLQYRESECSDAEDLSSITSCPNMIAPDAALYTLHRNNSKPQLCPIQPPFLLTNLIKDSSICYQSISSSYINECANDNQFHLYLTPCLSYQPTLDLQFICVGTWIEDFHTYFVARILSHSTKRQRNHKNNQYACFRFLTKQKSSSSLSLSMATDDSCRDLYSKHMSTVMTLTSKNRQITNESTQYCIFPNKFQSYEWYSINETIRMIIKNTDIELIEINKRFHCYETINLEKSINVYRIQTFTNCHIKEECLRIIQRTNNVIELYTFTLSNEKNCYNLNNDNYNLYLTFFTKSFTLSNPCPNYINDLLFQSNINFDLQRKTFHISVDCDNKPKLTISQNKKDLQRRSITELDTCLASWQSNDPLTTYFIAQSKHSNTFYCLSFQLTNQIIIRNNRNDCSFENYEVEESFSMYSVYIENFCSQSQKLISRFILLLITIGFSMSNIK
;
A
#
# COMPACT_ATOMS: atom_id res chain seq x y z
N MET A 1 20.57 -13.44 30.48
CA MET A 1 20.92 -13.08 29.09
C MET A 1 20.30 -11.74 28.69
N PRO A 2 20.77 -11.07 27.61
CA PRO A 2 20.16 -9.82 27.12
C PRO A 2 18.67 -9.98 26.78
N THR A 3 17.84 -9.04 27.25
CA THR A 3 16.39 -9.05 26.99
C THR A 3 16.05 -8.94 25.50
N ALA A 4 16.92 -8.31 24.72
CA ALA A 4 16.80 -8.19 23.27
C ALA A 4 16.91 -9.54 22.53
N TRP A 5 17.30 -10.63 23.19
CA TRP A 5 17.41 -11.97 22.58
C TRP A 5 16.17 -12.83 22.82
N LEU A 6 15.27 -12.41 23.71
CA LEU A 6 14.09 -13.17 24.08
C LEU A 6 13.16 -13.41 22.88
N GLY A 7 12.61 -14.62 22.82
CA GLY A 7 11.61 -15.03 21.82
C GLY A 7 12.04 -16.23 20.99
N LEU A 8 11.38 -16.39 19.85
CA LEU A 8 11.57 -17.52 18.93
C LEU A 8 12.54 -17.16 17.82
N TRP A 9 13.43 -18.10 17.49
CA TRP A 9 14.48 -17.95 16.49
C TRP A 9 14.48 -19.11 15.52
N TYR A 10 14.76 -18.83 14.25
CA TYR A 10 14.96 -19.81 13.21
C TYR A 10 16.46 -20.09 13.05
N GLN A 11 16.82 -21.37 13.03
CA GLN A 11 18.17 -21.85 12.74
C GLN A 11 18.08 -22.96 11.69
N ARG A 12 18.95 -22.92 10.69
CA ARG A 12 19.03 -24.01 9.71
C ARG A 12 19.40 -25.34 10.34
N GLY A 13 18.76 -26.39 9.83
CA GLY A 13 18.99 -27.77 10.28
C GLY A 13 18.17 -28.14 11.51
N MET A 14 17.46 -27.18 12.11
CA MET A 14 16.50 -27.44 13.17
C MET A 14 15.10 -27.60 12.60
N ASN A 15 14.38 -28.62 13.06
CA ASN A 15 13.02 -28.92 12.62
C ASN A 15 11.97 -27.96 13.23
N SER A 16 12.33 -27.21 14.28
CA SER A 16 11.46 -26.29 15.00
C SER A 16 12.19 -24.99 15.32
N LEU A 17 11.42 -23.95 15.64
CA LEU A 17 11.97 -22.69 16.12
C LEU A 17 12.63 -22.90 17.48
N LEU A 18 13.80 -22.30 17.67
CA LEU A 18 14.55 -22.27 18.91
C LEU A 18 13.98 -21.18 19.83
N GLU A 19 13.49 -21.56 20.99
CA GLU A 19 13.10 -20.60 22.02
C GLU A 19 14.29 -20.15 22.88
N ILE A 20 14.43 -18.83 23.03
CA ILE A 20 15.37 -18.18 23.95
C ILE A 20 14.58 -17.43 25.02
N THR A 21 14.85 -17.78 26.27
CA THR A 21 14.28 -17.16 27.47
C THR A 21 15.36 -16.40 28.26
N ILE A 22 15.07 -15.97 29.48
CA ILE A 22 15.96 -15.11 30.28
C ILE A 22 17.27 -15.83 30.64
N ASP A 23 17.17 -17.12 30.91
CA ASP A 23 18.22 -17.98 31.42
C ASP A 23 18.28 -19.35 30.70
N HIS A 24 17.44 -19.61 29.70
CA HIS A 24 17.42 -20.90 29.01
C HIS A 24 17.35 -20.76 27.48
N ILE A 25 18.11 -21.60 26.77
CA ILE A 25 18.01 -21.80 25.32
C ILE A 25 17.61 -23.25 25.07
N GLN A 26 16.51 -23.47 24.33
CA GLN A 26 15.85 -24.78 24.22
C GLN A 26 16.77 -25.97 23.86
N THR A 27 17.79 -25.77 23.03
CA THR A 27 18.74 -26.84 22.62
C THR A 27 20.08 -26.82 23.35
N LYS A 28 20.31 -25.84 24.23
CA LYS A 28 21.57 -25.65 24.96
C LYS A 28 21.39 -25.79 26.47
N GLY A 29 20.17 -25.71 26.97
CA GLY A 29 19.83 -25.81 28.38
C GLY A 29 19.93 -24.48 29.12
N LEU A 30 20.23 -24.55 30.41
CA LEU A 30 20.29 -23.42 31.33
C LEU A 30 21.63 -22.68 31.23
N CYS A 31 21.57 -21.36 31.22
CA CYS A 31 22.71 -20.46 31.34
C CYS A 31 23.15 -20.42 32.81
N LEU A 32 24.34 -20.94 33.08
CA LEU A 32 24.90 -20.99 34.44
C LEU A 32 25.63 -19.70 34.80
N ASP A 33 26.36 -19.12 33.84
CA ASP A 33 27.21 -17.98 34.09
C ASP A 33 27.40 -17.15 32.80
N VAL A 34 27.84 -15.90 32.94
CA VAL A 34 28.05 -14.95 31.85
C VAL A 34 29.33 -14.13 32.07
N LEU A 35 30.14 -13.96 31.02
CA LEU A 35 31.21 -12.96 30.92
C LEU A 35 30.75 -11.87 29.95
N PRO A 36 30.03 -10.83 30.44
CA PRO A 36 29.26 -9.94 29.56
C PRO A 36 30.14 -9.11 28.62
N ILE A 37 31.31 -8.69 29.10
CA ILE A 37 32.26 -7.84 28.35
C ILE A 37 32.74 -8.54 27.07
N GLN A 38 32.96 -9.85 27.16
CA GLN A 38 33.48 -10.68 26.08
C GLN A 38 32.38 -11.49 25.38
N GLN A 39 31.12 -11.33 25.80
CA GLN A 39 29.95 -12.03 25.28
C GLN A 39 30.07 -13.57 25.32
N TYR A 40 30.79 -14.12 26.30
CA TYR A 40 30.82 -15.56 26.57
C TYR A 40 29.74 -15.95 27.59
N TYR A 41 29.16 -17.11 27.38
CA TYR A 41 28.06 -17.67 28.18
C TYR A 41 28.31 -19.16 28.39
N LEU A 42 28.12 -19.62 29.61
CA LEU A 42 28.22 -21.03 29.97
C LEU A 42 26.83 -21.65 30.02
N PHE A 43 26.58 -22.68 29.21
CA PHE A 43 25.30 -23.39 29.17
C PHE A 43 25.45 -24.84 29.59
N THR A 44 24.47 -25.36 30.33
CA THR A 44 24.37 -26.76 30.70
C THR A 44 23.01 -27.35 30.33
N ASP A 45 23.06 -28.46 29.61
CA ASP A 45 21.93 -29.31 29.27
C ASP A 45 22.01 -30.58 30.12
N ARG A 46 21.36 -30.53 31.29
CA ARG A 46 21.41 -31.62 32.28
C ARG A 46 20.90 -32.96 31.73
N PRO A 47 19.78 -33.05 30.98
CA PRO A 47 19.34 -34.28 30.33
C PRO A 47 20.43 -34.97 29.51
N ASN A 48 21.22 -34.20 28.77
CA ASN A 48 22.27 -34.71 27.89
C ASN A 48 23.67 -34.68 28.52
N ARG A 49 23.78 -34.34 29.82
CA ARG A 49 25.05 -34.15 30.56
C ARG A 49 26.05 -33.26 29.82
N CYS A 50 25.56 -32.25 29.11
CA CYS A 50 26.37 -31.47 28.19
C CYS A 50 26.56 -30.05 28.69
N THR A 51 27.80 -29.68 29.00
CA THR A 51 28.17 -28.29 29.31
C THR A 51 29.06 -27.73 28.21
N ARG A 52 28.79 -26.50 27.80
CA ARG A 52 29.48 -25.86 26.66
C ARG A 52 29.54 -24.35 26.81
N CYS A 53 30.58 -23.78 26.24
CA CYS A 53 30.79 -22.34 26.15
C CYS A 53 30.26 -21.84 24.82
N LEU A 54 29.47 -20.77 24.86
CA LEU A 54 28.99 -20.06 23.68
C LEU A 54 29.51 -18.64 23.69
N VAL A 55 30.00 -18.17 22.54
CA VAL A 55 30.25 -16.74 22.30
C VAL A 55 29.23 -16.24 21.30
N PHE A 56 28.46 -15.24 21.69
CA PHE A 56 27.46 -14.62 20.82
C PHE A 56 28.03 -13.37 20.15
N ILE A 57 27.52 -13.09 18.96
CA ILE A 57 27.79 -11.87 18.19
C ILE A 57 26.43 -11.35 17.71
N GLN A 58 25.98 -10.26 18.32
CA GLN A 58 24.75 -9.62 17.88
C GLN A 58 25.02 -8.70 16.69
N ARG A 59 24.78 -9.21 15.48
CA ARG A 59 24.93 -8.43 14.23
C ARG A 59 23.79 -7.44 14.04
N HIS A 60 22.58 -7.82 14.41
CA HIS A 60 21.36 -7.01 14.32
C HIS A 60 20.34 -7.48 15.36
N ILE A 61 19.30 -6.69 15.67
CA ILE A 61 18.22 -7.12 16.59
C ILE A 61 17.47 -8.36 16.10
N ASN A 62 17.48 -8.58 14.79
CA ASN A 62 16.85 -9.72 14.12
C ASN A 62 17.85 -10.83 13.73
N LEU A 63 19.14 -10.68 14.05
CA LEU A 63 20.19 -11.61 13.62
C LEU A 63 21.24 -11.79 14.72
N LEU A 64 21.28 -12.99 15.30
CA LEU A 64 22.32 -13.40 16.24
C LEU A 64 23.21 -14.43 15.57
N GLN A 65 24.50 -14.34 15.81
CA GLN A 65 25.44 -15.39 15.44
C GLN A 65 26.11 -15.90 16.71
N TYR A 66 26.52 -17.16 16.71
CA TYR A 66 27.28 -17.70 17.82
C TYR A 66 28.23 -18.81 17.38
N ARG A 67 29.30 -19.00 18.15
CA ARG A 67 30.15 -20.20 18.10
C ARG A 67 30.00 -20.94 19.42
N GLU A 68 30.16 -22.26 19.38
CA GLU A 68 30.12 -23.09 20.58
C GLU A 68 31.38 -23.96 20.70
N SER A 69 31.76 -24.29 21.93
CA SER A 69 32.75 -25.33 22.20
C SER A 69 32.15 -26.72 21.94
N GLU A 70 33.01 -27.73 21.94
CA GLU A 70 32.55 -29.10 22.08
C GLU A 70 31.81 -29.29 23.42
N CYS A 71 31.01 -30.35 23.46
CA CYS A 71 30.28 -30.76 24.64
C CYS A 71 31.24 -31.42 25.63
N SER A 72 31.21 -31.02 26.90
CA SER A 72 31.98 -31.69 27.96
C SER A 72 31.10 -31.96 29.18
N ASP A 73 31.53 -32.90 30.02
CA ASP A 73 30.83 -33.23 31.25
C ASP A 73 30.86 -32.04 32.23
N ALA A 74 29.76 -31.85 32.97
CA ALA A 74 29.55 -30.69 33.84
C ALA A 74 30.58 -30.55 34.99
N GLU A 75 31.32 -31.60 35.31
CA GLU A 75 32.36 -31.60 36.34
C GLU A 75 33.66 -30.95 35.85
N ASP A 76 33.90 -30.93 34.53
CA ASP A 76 35.12 -30.37 33.92
C ASP A 76 35.02 -28.85 33.63
N LEU A 77 33.81 -28.32 33.43
CA LEU A 77 33.56 -26.88 33.24
C LEU A 77 32.89 -26.24 34.46
N SER A 78 33.68 -25.96 35.49
CA SER A 78 33.19 -25.25 36.69
C SER A 78 33.34 -23.72 36.62
N SER A 79 34.09 -23.18 35.66
CA SER A 79 34.36 -21.74 35.58
C SER A 79 34.20 -21.19 34.16
N ILE A 80 33.46 -20.09 34.02
CA ILE A 80 33.30 -19.38 32.75
C ILE A 80 34.61 -18.77 32.21
N THR A 81 35.62 -18.58 33.07
CA THR A 81 36.90 -17.99 32.68
C THR A 81 37.69 -18.84 31.69
N SER A 82 37.38 -20.13 31.56
CA SER A 82 38.01 -21.02 30.57
C SER A 82 37.38 -20.89 29.18
N CYS A 83 36.17 -20.34 29.06
CA CYS A 83 35.42 -20.32 27.81
C CYS A 83 36.16 -19.73 26.60
N PRO A 84 36.94 -18.65 26.71
CA PRO A 84 37.71 -18.11 25.58
C PRO A 84 38.68 -19.11 24.94
N ASN A 85 39.19 -20.07 25.72
CA ASN A 85 40.16 -21.06 25.26
C ASN A 85 39.52 -22.36 24.78
N MET A 86 38.22 -22.56 25.06
CA MET A 86 37.51 -23.82 24.73
C MET A 86 36.80 -23.77 23.38
N ILE A 87 36.50 -22.58 22.87
CA ILE A 87 35.94 -22.43 21.54
C ILE A 87 37.09 -22.44 20.54
N ALA A 88 37.13 -23.47 19.70
CA ALA A 88 38.16 -23.58 18.67
C ALA A 88 38.15 -22.34 17.74
N PRO A 89 39.30 -21.84 17.27
CA PRO A 89 39.36 -20.68 16.37
C PRO A 89 38.57 -20.86 15.07
N ASP A 90 38.47 -22.10 14.60
CA ASP A 90 37.75 -22.56 13.41
C ASP A 90 36.34 -23.11 13.71
N ALA A 91 35.86 -22.99 14.96
CA ALA A 91 34.53 -23.43 15.35
C ALA A 91 33.46 -22.82 14.44
N ALA A 92 32.48 -23.65 14.07
CA ALA A 92 31.42 -23.26 13.15
C ALA A 92 30.58 -22.09 13.69
N LEU A 93 30.26 -21.13 12.81
CA LEU A 93 29.47 -19.94 13.14
C LEU A 93 27.98 -20.15 12.89
N TYR A 94 27.20 -20.50 13.91
CA TYR A 94 25.75 -20.64 13.78
C TYR A 94 25.06 -19.28 13.65
N THR A 95 23.97 -19.22 12.88
CA THR A 95 23.19 -18.00 12.64
C THR A 95 21.74 -18.26 13.00
N LEU A 96 21.20 -17.38 13.84
CA LEU A 96 19.83 -17.36 14.30
C LEU A 96 19.11 -16.15 13.71
N HIS A 97 17.98 -16.39 13.05
CA HIS A 97 17.12 -15.36 12.50
C HIS A 97 15.89 -15.19 13.39
N ARG A 98 15.60 -13.96 13.83
CA ARG A 98 14.46 -13.73 14.73
C ARG A 98 13.16 -14.08 14.00
N ASN A 99 12.33 -14.93 14.62
CA ASN A 99 11.02 -15.21 14.07
C ASN A 99 10.14 -13.96 14.11
N ASN A 100 9.30 -13.76 13.09
CA ASN A 100 8.44 -12.56 12.95
C ASN A 100 9.23 -11.23 12.98
N SER A 101 10.44 -11.23 12.43
CA SER A 101 11.25 -10.02 12.28
C SER A 101 10.47 -8.90 11.59
N LYS A 102 10.50 -7.68 12.18
CA LYS A 102 9.92 -6.50 11.55
C LYS A 102 10.68 -6.17 10.26
N PRO A 103 9.98 -5.91 9.14
CA PRO A 103 10.60 -5.45 7.91
C PRO A 103 11.34 -4.12 8.11
N GLN A 104 12.42 -3.94 7.35
CA GLN A 104 13.18 -2.68 7.29
C GLN A 104 13.53 -2.36 5.84
N LEU A 105 13.91 -1.10 5.58
CA LEU A 105 14.32 -0.66 4.25
C LEU A 105 15.47 -1.51 3.72
N CYS A 106 15.39 -1.85 2.43
CA CYS A 106 16.49 -2.55 1.78
C CYS A 106 17.67 -1.60 1.55
N PRO A 107 18.92 -2.04 1.79
CA PRO A 107 20.09 -1.18 1.61
C PRO A 107 20.50 -1.03 0.14
N ILE A 108 19.89 -1.78 -0.77
CA ILE A 108 20.08 -1.68 -2.22
C ILE A 108 18.95 -0.85 -2.85
N GLN A 109 19.24 -0.20 -3.96
CA GLN A 109 18.28 0.64 -4.69
C GLN A 109 18.06 0.09 -6.12
N PRO A 110 17.26 -0.99 -6.28
CA PRO A 110 16.85 -1.45 -7.60
C PRO A 110 16.06 -0.36 -8.36
N PRO A 111 15.91 -0.46 -9.70
CA PRO A 111 16.13 -1.63 -10.54
C PRO A 111 17.57 -1.84 -11.03
N PHE A 112 17.96 -3.12 -11.13
CA PHE A 112 19.24 -3.56 -11.66
C PHE A 112 19.08 -4.58 -12.78
N LEU A 113 19.95 -4.49 -13.77
CA LEU A 113 20.19 -5.55 -14.75
C LEU A 113 21.44 -6.32 -14.36
N LEU A 114 21.41 -7.63 -14.55
CA LEU A 114 22.59 -8.46 -14.36
C LEU A 114 23.52 -8.32 -15.56
N THR A 115 24.81 -8.09 -15.31
CA THR A 115 25.86 -8.04 -16.34
C THR A 115 26.85 -9.18 -16.22
N ASN A 116 27.02 -9.74 -15.02
CA ASN A 116 27.87 -10.89 -14.80
C ASN A 116 27.32 -11.72 -13.64
N LEU A 117 27.48 -13.03 -13.73
CA LEU A 117 27.12 -13.99 -12.70
C LEU A 117 28.27 -14.97 -12.49
N ILE A 118 28.77 -15.04 -11.28
CA ILE A 118 29.75 -16.04 -10.86
C ILE A 118 29.08 -16.96 -9.85
N LYS A 119 29.08 -18.25 -10.13
CA LYS A 119 28.55 -19.28 -9.23
C LYS A 119 29.52 -20.46 -9.20
N ASP A 120 29.84 -20.94 -8.01
CA ASP A 120 30.77 -22.06 -7.80
C ASP A 120 32.13 -21.83 -8.50
N SER A 121 32.63 -20.58 -8.43
CA SER A 121 33.84 -20.12 -9.12
C SER A 121 33.81 -20.17 -10.67
N SER A 122 32.66 -20.45 -11.28
CA SER A 122 32.44 -20.43 -12.73
C SER A 122 31.65 -19.20 -13.18
N ILE A 123 31.99 -18.64 -14.35
CA ILE A 123 31.26 -17.50 -14.95
C ILE A 123 30.11 -18.03 -15.79
N CYS A 124 28.89 -17.56 -15.53
CA CYS A 124 27.69 -17.94 -16.25
C CYS A 124 27.32 -16.87 -17.30
N TYR A 125 27.72 -17.10 -18.55
CA TYR A 125 27.43 -16.16 -19.65
C TYR A 125 25.96 -16.19 -20.12
N GLN A 126 25.28 -17.33 -19.98
CA GLN A 126 23.93 -17.53 -20.51
C GLN A 126 22.83 -16.88 -19.67
N SER A 127 23.11 -16.58 -18.39
CA SER A 127 22.16 -16.02 -17.43
C SER A 127 21.99 -14.49 -17.52
N ILE A 128 22.76 -13.82 -18.36
CA ILE A 128 22.98 -12.36 -18.24
C ILE A 128 21.82 -11.56 -18.84
N SER A 129 21.33 -11.93 -20.02
CA SER A 129 20.46 -11.08 -20.85
C SER A 129 19.00 -10.95 -20.36
N SER A 130 18.58 -11.77 -19.40
CA SER A 130 17.18 -11.81 -18.91
C SER A 130 17.07 -11.79 -17.38
N SER A 131 18.18 -11.73 -16.66
CA SER A 131 18.18 -11.68 -15.19
C SER A 131 18.17 -10.25 -14.67
N TYR A 132 17.38 -9.99 -13.64
CA TYR A 132 17.17 -8.66 -13.10
C TYR A 132 16.87 -8.68 -11.60
N ILE A 133 17.05 -7.52 -10.96
CA ILE A 133 16.54 -7.23 -9.63
C ILE A 133 15.64 -6.01 -9.73
N ASN A 134 14.36 -6.17 -9.41
CA ASN A 134 13.39 -5.08 -9.45
C ASN A 134 12.98 -4.62 -8.06
N GLU A 135 12.62 -3.35 -7.97
CA GLU A 135 11.98 -2.79 -6.78
C GLU A 135 10.52 -3.24 -6.71
N CYS A 136 10.02 -3.41 -5.49
CA CYS A 136 8.62 -3.69 -5.23
C CYS A 136 7.86 -2.40 -4.91
N ALA A 137 6.54 -2.49 -4.68
CA ALA A 137 5.76 -1.34 -4.27
C ALA A 137 6.21 -0.80 -2.89
N ASN A 138 6.73 -1.68 -2.02
CA ASN A 138 7.34 -1.31 -0.75
C ASN A 138 8.86 -1.31 -0.85
N ASP A 139 9.51 -0.27 -0.32
CA ASP A 139 10.97 -0.11 -0.31
C ASP A 139 11.72 -1.11 0.60
N ASN A 140 10.97 -1.91 1.37
CA ASN A 140 11.51 -3.03 2.16
C ASN A 140 11.52 -4.36 1.38
N GLN A 141 11.06 -4.37 0.13
CA GLN A 141 10.94 -5.55 -0.70
C GLN A 141 11.64 -5.38 -2.04
N PHE A 142 12.17 -6.49 -2.56
CA PHE A 142 12.71 -6.55 -3.91
C PHE A 142 12.46 -7.93 -4.52
N HIS A 143 12.51 -7.99 -5.85
CA HIS A 143 12.31 -9.20 -6.62
C HIS A 143 13.58 -9.54 -7.39
N LEU A 144 14.06 -10.77 -7.22
CA LEU A 144 15.19 -11.32 -7.97
C LEU A 144 14.66 -12.34 -8.96
N TYR A 145 14.97 -12.11 -10.23
CA TYR A 145 14.75 -13.06 -11.30
C TYR A 145 16.11 -13.42 -11.91
N LEU A 146 16.52 -14.67 -11.77
CA LEU A 146 17.80 -15.18 -12.24
C LEU A 146 17.56 -16.39 -13.14
N THR A 147 17.95 -16.27 -14.40
CA THR A 147 17.95 -17.39 -15.33
C THR A 147 19.09 -18.36 -15.01
N PRO A 148 18.83 -19.67 -15.15
CA PRO A 148 19.79 -20.69 -14.78
C PRO A 148 21.06 -20.60 -15.64
N CYS A 149 22.20 -20.99 -15.07
CA CYS A 149 23.46 -21.06 -15.84
C CYS A 149 23.41 -22.16 -16.90
N LEU A 150 22.65 -23.23 -16.65
CA LEU A 150 22.54 -24.41 -17.49
C LEU A 150 21.07 -24.71 -17.75
N SER A 151 20.70 -25.06 -18.98
CA SER A 151 19.30 -25.20 -19.41
C SER A 151 18.47 -26.21 -18.60
N TYR A 152 19.10 -27.18 -17.94
CA TYR A 152 18.43 -28.18 -17.10
C TYR A 152 18.14 -27.69 -15.67
N GLN A 153 18.77 -26.59 -15.23
CA GLN A 153 18.54 -26.01 -13.91
C GLN A 153 17.28 -25.13 -13.93
N PRO A 154 16.54 -25.03 -12.81
CA PRO A 154 15.38 -24.16 -12.75
C PRO A 154 15.79 -22.68 -12.67
N THR A 155 14.96 -21.81 -13.25
CA THR A 155 15.00 -20.37 -13.01
C THR A 155 14.73 -20.08 -11.54
N LEU A 156 15.50 -19.15 -10.97
CA LEU A 156 15.29 -18.65 -9.62
C LEU A 156 14.44 -17.39 -9.71
N ASP A 157 13.27 -17.41 -9.10
CA ASP A 157 12.27 -16.36 -9.16
C ASP A 157 11.74 -16.15 -7.74
N LEU A 158 12.34 -15.19 -7.02
CA LEU A 158 12.14 -15.03 -5.58
C LEU A 158 11.87 -13.57 -5.22
N GLN A 159 10.85 -13.38 -4.38
CA GLN A 159 10.56 -12.11 -3.73
C GLN A 159 11.12 -12.12 -2.30
N PHE A 160 11.75 -11.03 -1.93
CA PHE A 160 12.45 -10.86 -0.67
C PHE A 160 11.89 -9.69 0.11
N ILE A 161 11.90 -9.80 1.44
CA ILE A 161 11.66 -8.69 2.37
C ILE A 161 12.86 -8.51 3.29
N CYS A 162 13.46 -7.32 3.29
CA CYS A 162 14.64 -7.03 4.10
C CYS A 162 14.27 -6.96 5.59
N VAL A 163 15.08 -7.60 6.44
CA VAL A 163 14.81 -7.73 7.88
C VAL A 163 16.00 -7.33 8.77
N GLY A 164 17.21 -7.23 8.24
CA GLY A 164 18.36 -6.74 9.00
C GLY A 164 19.51 -6.30 8.11
N THR A 165 20.23 -5.28 8.55
CA THR A 165 21.43 -4.75 7.86
C THR A 165 22.49 -4.41 8.90
N TRP A 166 23.74 -4.71 8.58
CA TRP A 166 24.90 -4.31 9.37
C TRP A 166 26.07 -4.00 8.44
N ILE A 167 27.06 -3.31 8.97
CA ILE A 167 28.29 -2.97 8.26
C ILE A 167 29.44 -3.65 9.00
N GLU A 168 30.33 -4.29 8.25
CA GLU A 168 31.56 -4.87 8.76
C GLU A 168 32.68 -4.49 7.78
N ASP A 169 33.68 -3.79 8.31
CA ASP A 169 34.72 -3.10 7.55
C ASP A 169 34.15 -2.14 6.49
N PHE A 170 34.40 -2.44 5.20
CA PHE A 170 33.93 -1.67 4.05
C PHE A 170 32.75 -2.31 3.32
N HIS A 171 32.14 -3.33 3.93
CA HIS A 171 31.06 -4.11 3.33
C HIS A 171 29.76 -3.91 4.09
N THR A 172 28.69 -3.72 3.35
CA THR A 172 27.34 -3.76 3.88
C THR A 172 26.80 -5.17 3.69
N TYR A 173 26.28 -5.73 4.76
CA TYR A 173 25.62 -7.02 4.79
C TYR A 173 24.14 -6.81 5.10
N PHE A 174 23.29 -7.62 4.50
CA PHE A 174 21.89 -7.63 4.87
C PHE A 174 21.27 -9.00 4.71
N VAL A 175 20.20 -9.22 5.47
CA VAL A 175 19.40 -10.44 5.43
C VAL A 175 18.01 -10.08 4.97
N ALA A 176 17.49 -10.92 4.08
CA ALA A 176 16.11 -10.83 3.62
C ALA A 176 15.40 -12.17 3.82
N ARG A 177 14.13 -12.10 4.22
CA ARG A 177 13.24 -13.26 4.31
C ARG A 177 12.59 -13.50 2.96
N ILE A 178 12.43 -14.76 2.59
CA ILE A 178 11.82 -15.16 1.32
C ILE A 178 10.29 -15.13 1.46
N LEU A 179 9.58 -14.43 0.57
CA LEU A 179 8.12 -14.25 0.62
C LEU A 179 7.34 -15.27 -0.23
N SER A 180 7.89 -15.71 -1.36
CA SER A 180 7.20 -16.59 -2.29
C SER A 180 8.13 -17.67 -2.83
N HIS A 181 7.67 -18.94 -2.76
CA HIS A 181 8.11 -19.99 -3.68
C HIS A 181 7.11 -19.98 -4.84
N SER A 182 7.33 -19.15 -5.86
CA SER A 182 6.35 -18.90 -6.92
C SER A 182 5.98 -20.14 -7.74
N THR A 183 6.67 -21.28 -7.56
CA THR A 183 6.33 -22.52 -8.25
C THR A 183 6.29 -23.75 -7.33
N LYS A 184 5.22 -24.54 -7.44
CA LYS A 184 5.07 -25.89 -6.82
C LYS A 184 6.22 -26.86 -7.18
N ARG A 185 7.07 -26.53 -8.17
CA ARG A 185 8.24 -27.29 -8.63
C ARG A 185 9.54 -26.96 -7.89
N GLN A 186 9.62 -25.86 -7.13
CA GLN A 186 10.81 -25.48 -6.35
C GLN A 186 10.81 -26.04 -4.90
N ARG A 187 10.22 -27.22 -4.69
CA ARG A 187 10.18 -27.90 -3.38
C ARG A 187 11.56 -28.38 -2.88
N ASN A 188 12.62 -28.28 -3.68
CA ASN A 188 13.97 -28.67 -3.26
C ASN A 188 14.69 -27.58 -2.43
N HIS A 189 14.20 -26.34 -2.42
CA HIS A 189 14.68 -25.27 -1.53
C HIS A 189 13.90 -25.18 -0.20
N LYS A 190 13.13 -26.22 0.14
CA LYS A 190 12.17 -26.28 1.25
C LYS A 190 12.67 -25.82 2.63
N ASN A 191 13.97 -25.64 2.82
CA ASN A 191 14.55 -25.34 4.14
C ASN A 191 15.14 -23.93 4.26
N ASN A 192 15.35 -23.14 3.21
CA ASN A 192 15.99 -21.82 3.38
C ASN A 192 14.93 -20.72 3.47
N GLN A 193 14.63 -20.25 4.68
CA GLN A 193 13.64 -19.18 4.90
C GLN A 193 14.22 -17.77 4.70
N TYR A 194 15.55 -17.66 4.74
CA TYR A 194 16.29 -16.40 4.67
C TYR A 194 17.39 -16.49 3.62
N ALA A 195 17.76 -15.35 3.06
CA ALA A 195 18.92 -15.19 2.20
C ALA A 195 19.77 -14.02 2.71
N CYS A 196 21.08 -14.20 2.65
CA CYS A 196 22.04 -13.22 3.12
C CYS A 196 22.80 -12.66 1.94
N PHE A 197 23.04 -11.35 1.99
CA PHE A 197 23.62 -10.59 0.90
C PHE A 197 24.76 -9.71 1.41
N ARG A 198 25.70 -9.41 0.53
CA ARG A 198 26.87 -8.57 0.81
C ARG A 198 27.24 -7.74 -0.40
N PHE A 199 27.62 -6.49 -0.18
CA PHE A 199 28.20 -5.63 -1.20
C PHE A 199 29.17 -4.60 -0.59
N LEU A 200 29.97 -3.94 -1.41
CA LEU A 200 30.85 -2.86 -0.97
C LEU A 200 30.03 -1.61 -0.63
N THR A 201 30.17 -1.07 0.58
CA THR A 201 29.36 0.07 1.05
C THR A 201 29.46 1.30 0.14
N LYS A 202 30.65 1.56 -0.42
CA LYS A 202 30.88 2.66 -1.37
C LYS A 202 30.10 2.50 -2.68
N GLN A 203 29.67 1.28 -3.03
CA GLN A 203 28.95 0.98 -4.27
C GLN A 203 27.41 1.10 -4.12
N LYS A 204 26.90 1.52 -2.95
CA LYS A 204 25.46 1.64 -2.72
C LYS A 204 24.73 2.50 -3.77
N SER A 205 25.41 3.52 -4.29
CA SER A 205 24.89 4.49 -5.25
C SER A 205 25.66 4.52 -6.57
N SER A 206 26.54 3.55 -6.82
CA SER A 206 27.26 3.49 -8.11
C SER A 206 26.38 2.90 -9.20
N SER A 207 26.67 3.28 -10.45
CA SER A 207 26.02 2.71 -11.63
C SER A 207 26.25 1.22 -11.77
N SER A 208 27.28 0.66 -11.11
CA SER A 208 27.54 -0.76 -11.00
C SER A 208 27.67 -1.21 -9.56
N LEU A 209 27.06 -2.34 -9.20
CA LEU A 209 27.05 -2.92 -7.86
C LEU A 209 27.45 -4.39 -7.93
N SER A 210 28.46 -4.81 -7.17
CA SER A 210 28.75 -6.23 -7.00
C SER A 210 28.05 -6.75 -5.75
N LEU A 211 27.06 -7.61 -5.95
CA LEU A 211 26.21 -8.19 -4.91
C LEU A 211 26.50 -9.69 -4.78
N SER A 212 27.02 -10.11 -3.63
CA SER A 212 27.15 -11.52 -3.28
C SER A 212 25.92 -11.99 -2.53
N MET A 213 25.36 -13.13 -2.91
CA MET A 213 24.28 -13.82 -2.21
C MET A 213 24.80 -15.18 -1.70
N ALA A 214 24.58 -15.49 -0.43
CA ALA A 214 24.94 -16.80 0.11
C ALA A 214 24.12 -17.90 -0.60
N THR A 215 24.71 -19.09 -0.78
CA THR A 215 24.00 -20.25 -1.35
C THR A 215 22.93 -20.82 -0.41
N ASP A 216 22.82 -20.24 0.78
CA ASP A 216 22.42 -20.86 2.01
C ASP A 216 22.06 -19.74 3.03
N ASP A 217 21.27 -20.05 4.05
CA ASP A 217 20.77 -19.08 5.06
C ASP A 217 21.71 -18.91 6.27
N SER A 218 22.92 -19.47 6.23
CA SER A 218 23.89 -19.39 7.33
C SER A 218 24.58 -18.02 7.42
N CYS A 219 24.47 -17.20 6.37
CA CYS A 219 25.16 -15.91 6.24
C CYS A 219 26.69 -15.98 6.42
N ARG A 220 27.30 -17.15 6.22
CA ARG A 220 28.75 -17.34 6.32
C ARG A 220 29.41 -17.10 4.98
N ASP A 221 30.69 -16.71 5.04
CA ASP A 221 31.62 -16.78 3.92
C ASP A 221 31.12 -16.15 2.61
N LEU A 222 30.37 -15.06 2.71
CA LEU A 222 29.86 -14.24 1.60
C LEU A 222 30.98 -13.59 0.75
N TYR A 223 32.24 -13.74 1.17
CA TYR A 223 33.44 -13.37 0.40
C TYR A 223 34.00 -14.54 -0.43
N SER A 224 33.65 -15.78 -0.12
CA SER A 224 34.10 -16.98 -0.83
C SER A 224 33.30 -17.17 -2.11
N LYS A 225 34.00 -17.26 -3.25
CA LYS A 225 33.39 -17.54 -4.57
C LYS A 225 32.77 -18.94 -4.68
N HIS A 226 33.10 -19.84 -3.74
CA HIS A 226 32.56 -21.20 -3.67
C HIS A 226 31.28 -21.27 -2.82
N MET A 227 31.08 -20.32 -1.90
CA MET A 227 29.94 -20.33 -0.96
C MET A 227 28.96 -19.18 -1.22
N SER A 228 29.22 -18.39 -2.26
CA SER A 228 28.35 -17.29 -2.68
C SER A 228 28.18 -17.25 -4.20
N THR A 229 26.99 -16.82 -4.60
CA THR A 229 26.70 -16.39 -5.97
C THR A 229 26.99 -14.90 -6.07
N VAL A 230 27.96 -14.51 -6.88
CA VAL A 230 28.34 -13.10 -7.07
C VAL A 230 27.68 -12.57 -8.33
N MET A 231 26.87 -11.53 -8.17
CA MET A 231 26.15 -10.85 -9.24
C MET A 231 26.77 -9.48 -9.45
N THR A 232 27.23 -9.19 -10.67
CA THR A 232 27.56 -7.82 -11.07
C THR A 232 26.32 -7.21 -11.69
N LEU A 233 25.84 -6.16 -11.07
CA LEU A 233 24.61 -5.47 -11.38
C LEU A 233 24.97 -4.12 -11.99
N THR A 234 24.24 -3.71 -13.01
CA THR A 234 24.25 -2.32 -13.47
C THR A 234 22.90 -1.72 -13.17
N SER A 235 22.91 -0.55 -12.55
CA SER A 235 21.72 0.26 -12.38
C SER A 235 21.11 0.44 -13.76
N LYS A 236 19.86 -0.01 -13.90
CA LYS A 236 19.08 0.45 -15.03
C LYS A 236 18.80 1.89 -14.67
N ASN A 237 19.54 2.83 -15.28
CA ASN A 237 19.18 4.23 -15.22
C ASN A 237 17.66 4.23 -15.46
N ARG A 238 16.88 4.70 -14.48
CA ARG A 238 15.60 5.35 -14.79
C ARG A 238 16.03 6.28 -15.89
N GLN A 239 15.72 5.97 -17.16
CA GLN A 239 16.37 6.62 -18.28
C GLN A 239 16.04 8.08 -18.10
N ILE A 240 16.92 8.88 -17.49
CA ILE A 240 16.88 10.32 -17.51
C ILE A 240 17.32 10.56 -18.94
N THR A 241 16.36 10.54 -19.86
CA THR A 241 16.63 11.01 -21.22
C THR A 241 17.11 12.43 -21.05
N ASN A 242 18.33 12.65 -21.53
CA ASN A 242 19.12 13.86 -21.38
C ASN A 242 18.31 15.15 -21.54
N GLU A 243 18.74 16.13 -20.74
CA GLU A 243 18.65 17.57 -21.00
C GLU A 243 17.20 18.12 -21.12
N SER A 244 16.72 18.68 -19.99
CA SER A 244 15.49 19.48 -19.78
C SER A 244 14.25 18.82 -19.16
N THR A 245 14.37 17.67 -18.51
CA THR A 245 13.25 17.14 -17.70
C THR A 245 13.09 17.94 -16.40
N GLN A 246 12.15 18.90 -16.40
CA GLN A 246 11.56 19.41 -15.17
C GLN A 246 11.25 18.22 -14.26
N TYR A 247 11.80 18.21 -13.04
CA TYR A 247 11.51 17.20 -12.03
C TYR A 247 9.99 16.99 -11.96
N CYS A 248 9.51 15.79 -12.30
CA CYS A 248 8.08 15.51 -12.17
C CYS A 248 7.74 15.42 -10.68
N ILE A 249 7.13 16.47 -10.16
CA ILE A 249 6.71 16.56 -8.76
C ILE A 249 5.20 16.73 -8.74
N PHE A 250 4.51 15.88 -7.99
CA PHE A 250 3.09 16.03 -7.73
C PHE A 250 2.84 17.33 -6.96
N PRO A 251 1.83 18.13 -7.33
CA PRO A 251 1.54 19.40 -6.68
C PRO A 251 1.42 19.29 -5.14
N ASN A 252 2.04 20.21 -4.40
CA ASN A 252 2.03 20.22 -2.92
C ASN A 252 0.62 20.20 -2.30
N LYS A 253 -0.38 20.74 -3.01
CA LYS A 253 -1.79 20.69 -2.60
C LYS A 253 -2.30 19.26 -2.38
N PHE A 254 -1.75 18.28 -3.09
CA PHE A 254 -2.13 16.87 -2.94
C PHE A 254 -1.34 16.17 -1.82
N GLN A 255 -0.13 16.64 -1.53
CA GLN A 255 0.77 16.03 -0.55
C GLN A 255 0.40 16.34 0.90
N SER A 256 -0.40 17.38 1.13
CA SER A 256 -0.77 17.85 2.47
C SER A 256 -1.84 16.99 3.16
N TYR A 257 -2.38 15.99 2.46
CA TYR A 257 -3.55 15.24 2.90
C TYR A 257 -3.38 13.74 2.69
N GLU A 258 -3.99 12.96 3.59
CA GLU A 258 -4.30 11.57 3.32
C GLU A 258 -5.60 11.48 2.53
N TRP A 259 -5.59 10.65 1.50
CA TRP A 259 -6.69 10.43 0.58
C TRP A 259 -7.27 9.04 0.78
N TYR A 260 -8.59 8.93 0.78
CA TYR A 260 -9.33 7.71 1.05
C TYR A 260 -10.26 7.40 -0.12
N SER A 261 -10.33 6.15 -0.55
CA SER A 261 -11.38 5.71 -1.49
C SER A 261 -12.76 5.89 -0.86
N ILE A 262 -13.82 5.94 -1.68
CA ILE A 262 -15.20 6.15 -1.18
C ILE A 262 -15.61 5.12 -0.10
N ASN A 263 -15.25 3.86 -0.29
CA ASN A 263 -15.49 2.80 0.69
C ASN A 263 -14.46 2.75 1.84
N GLU A 264 -13.49 3.67 1.87
CA GLU A 264 -12.36 3.74 2.81
C GLU A 264 -11.46 2.52 2.86
N THR A 265 -11.54 1.63 1.86
CA THR A 265 -10.71 0.42 1.84
C THR A 265 -9.30 0.67 1.31
N ILE A 266 -9.08 1.77 0.59
CA ILE A 266 -7.79 2.11 -0.01
C ILE A 266 -7.40 3.51 0.46
N ARG A 267 -6.21 3.59 1.07
CA ARG A 267 -5.53 4.82 1.43
C ARG A 267 -4.47 5.13 0.38
N MET A 268 -4.44 6.40 0.01
CA MET A 268 -3.49 6.96 -0.93
C MET A 268 -2.67 8.05 -0.24
N ILE A 269 -1.35 7.91 -0.33
CA ILE A 269 -0.37 8.90 0.15
C ILE A 269 0.39 9.41 -1.07
N ILE A 270 0.44 10.73 -1.22
CA ILE A 270 1.15 11.40 -2.32
C ILE A 270 2.35 12.13 -1.72
N LYS A 271 3.56 11.83 -2.19
CA LYS A 271 4.83 12.43 -1.72
C LYS A 271 5.62 12.86 -2.94
N ASN A 272 6.10 14.10 -3.05
CA ASN A 272 7.00 14.55 -4.13
C ASN A 272 6.79 13.86 -5.50
N THR A 273 7.56 12.81 -5.80
CA THR A 273 7.57 12.04 -7.05
C THR A 273 6.70 10.78 -7.03
N ASP A 274 6.16 10.37 -5.89
CA ASP A 274 5.57 9.06 -5.66
C ASP A 274 4.12 9.13 -5.13
N ILE A 275 3.30 8.18 -5.56
CA ILE A 275 1.97 7.91 -5.01
C ILE A 275 1.94 6.46 -4.54
N GLU A 276 1.55 6.24 -3.28
CA GLU A 276 1.44 4.93 -2.66
C GLU A 276 -0.04 4.62 -2.39
N LEU A 277 -0.52 3.49 -2.92
CA LEU A 277 -1.83 2.90 -2.63
C LEU A 277 -1.62 1.70 -1.70
N ILE A 278 -1.86 1.92 -0.41
CA ILE A 278 -1.34 1.05 0.66
C ILE A 278 -1.96 -0.34 0.60
N GLU A 279 -3.29 -0.43 0.64
CA GLU A 279 -4.01 -1.70 0.82
C GLU A 279 -3.95 -2.60 -0.42
N ILE A 280 -3.69 -2.03 -1.61
CA ILE A 280 -3.52 -2.79 -2.85
C ILE A 280 -2.05 -2.96 -3.26
N ASN A 281 -1.09 -2.56 -2.41
CA ASN A 281 0.34 -2.71 -2.63
C ASN A 281 0.78 -2.22 -4.02
N LYS A 282 0.34 -1.01 -4.39
CA LYS A 282 0.61 -0.39 -5.69
C LYS A 282 1.29 0.96 -5.47
N ARG A 283 2.40 1.21 -6.17
CA ARG A 283 3.12 2.50 -6.13
C ARG A 283 3.24 3.07 -7.53
N PHE A 284 3.13 4.38 -7.67
CA PHE A 284 3.39 5.12 -8.90
C PHE A 284 4.58 6.04 -8.68
N HIS A 285 5.59 5.96 -9.54
CA HIS A 285 6.71 6.91 -9.58
C HIS A 285 6.57 7.80 -10.80
N CYS A 286 6.59 9.12 -10.61
CA CYS A 286 6.48 10.05 -11.71
C CYS A 286 7.82 10.25 -12.42
N TYR A 287 7.77 10.11 -13.74
CA TYR A 287 8.90 10.33 -14.62
C TYR A 287 8.82 11.70 -15.29
N GLU A 288 7.65 12.07 -15.81
CA GLU A 288 7.47 13.25 -16.64
C GLU A 288 6.08 13.85 -16.43
N THR A 289 6.03 15.18 -16.38
CA THR A 289 4.76 15.92 -16.39
C THR A 289 4.41 16.28 -17.82
N ILE A 290 3.22 15.88 -18.27
CA ILE A 290 2.79 16.05 -19.66
C ILE A 290 1.85 17.24 -19.79
N ASN A 291 0.86 17.33 -18.90
CA ASN A 291 -0.10 18.44 -18.89
C ASN A 291 -0.47 18.81 -17.45
N LEU A 292 -0.52 20.10 -17.16
CA LEU A 292 -0.98 20.69 -15.90
C LEU A 292 -2.04 21.75 -16.20
N GLU A 293 -3.27 21.30 -16.44
CA GLU A 293 -4.43 22.19 -16.45
C GLU A 293 -4.93 22.44 -15.02
N LYS A 294 -5.77 23.46 -14.84
CA LYS A 294 -6.26 23.85 -13.50
C LYS A 294 -6.87 22.68 -12.72
N SER A 295 -7.61 21.80 -13.40
CA SER A 295 -8.28 20.64 -12.82
C SER A 295 -7.75 19.30 -13.33
N ILE A 296 -7.06 19.23 -14.47
CA ILE A 296 -6.61 17.96 -15.06
C ILE A 296 -5.08 17.96 -15.12
N ASN A 297 -4.46 16.98 -14.47
CA ASN A 297 -3.02 16.78 -14.51
C ASN A 297 -2.71 15.42 -15.13
N VAL A 298 -1.84 15.38 -16.14
CA VAL A 298 -1.43 14.15 -16.83
C VAL A 298 0.07 13.96 -16.66
N TYR A 299 0.45 12.75 -16.27
CA TYR A 299 1.81 12.36 -15.97
C TYR A 299 2.17 11.06 -16.68
N ARG A 300 3.45 10.91 -17.00
CA ARG A 300 4.04 9.61 -17.34
C ARG A 300 4.62 9.00 -16.07
N ILE A 301 4.21 7.78 -15.76
CA ILE A 301 4.58 7.11 -14.51
C ILE A 301 5.16 5.71 -14.75
N GLN A 302 5.90 5.24 -13.76
CA GLN A 302 6.20 3.83 -13.57
C GLN A 302 5.31 3.27 -12.47
N THR A 303 4.56 2.24 -12.79
CA THR A 303 3.68 1.52 -11.87
C THR A 303 4.39 0.29 -11.33
N PHE A 304 4.40 0.15 -10.01
CA PHE A 304 4.90 -0.99 -9.27
C PHE A 304 3.72 -1.77 -8.70
N THR A 305 3.47 -2.97 -9.20
CA THR A 305 2.45 -3.90 -8.68
C THR A 305 3.10 -5.23 -8.37
N ASN A 306 3.15 -5.63 -7.10
CA ASN A 306 3.73 -6.92 -6.69
C ASN A 306 5.13 -7.18 -7.31
N CYS A 307 5.98 -6.13 -7.35
CA CYS A 307 7.33 -6.13 -7.93
C CYS A 307 7.43 -6.19 -9.47
N HIS A 308 6.31 -6.12 -10.17
CA HIS A 308 6.29 -5.89 -11.60
C HIS A 308 6.26 -4.39 -11.89
N ILE A 309 7.17 -3.95 -12.74
CA ILE A 309 7.30 -2.56 -13.19
C ILE A 309 6.67 -2.44 -14.57
N LYS A 310 5.77 -1.48 -14.74
CA LYS A 310 5.17 -1.12 -16.03
C LYS A 310 5.23 0.38 -16.22
N GLU A 311 5.46 0.85 -17.44
CA GLU A 311 5.22 2.26 -17.76
C GLU A 311 3.75 2.45 -18.12
N GLU A 312 3.13 3.48 -17.55
CA GLU A 312 1.72 3.82 -17.74
C GLU A 312 1.55 5.34 -17.75
N CYS A 313 0.40 5.81 -18.23
CA CYS A 313 -0.01 7.21 -18.11
C CYS A 313 -0.94 7.36 -16.92
N LEU A 314 -0.74 8.40 -16.11
CA LEU A 314 -1.57 8.75 -14.96
C LEU A 314 -2.29 10.06 -15.23
N ARG A 315 -3.61 10.06 -15.10
CA ARG A 315 -4.43 11.28 -15.13
C ARG A 315 -5.05 11.48 -13.76
N ILE A 316 -4.80 12.64 -13.16
CA ILE A 316 -5.42 13.09 -11.91
C ILE A 316 -6.37 14.23 -12.24
N ILE A 317 -7.66 14.02 -12.02
CA ILE A 317 -8.69 15.05 -12.18
C ILE A 317 -9.08 15.56 -10.81
N GLN A 318 -8.77 16.81 -10.51
CA GLN A 318 -9.25 17.50 -9.34
C GLN A 318 -10.68 18.00 -9.58
N ARG A 319 -11.65 17.40 -8.90
CA ARG A 319 -13.07 17.79 -8.95
C ARG A 319 -13.38 18.91 -7.98
N THR A 320 -12.83 18.82 -6.77
CA THR A 320 -12.94 19.84 -5.71
C THR A 320 -11.61 19.91 -4.94
N ASN A 321 -11.51 20.76 -3.92
CA ASN A 321 -10.32 20.77 -3.05
C ASN A 321 -10.15 19.48 -2.24
N ASN A 322 -11.21 18.70 -2.10
CA ASN A 322 -11.25 17.50 -1.28
C ASN A 322 -11.63 16.23 -2.02
N VAL A 323 -11.82 16.28 -3.35
CA VAL A 323 -12.11 15.12 -4.20
C VAL A 323 -11.22 15.15 -5.44
N ILE A 324 -10.56 14.02 -5.68
CA ILE A 324 -9.77 13.77 -6.88
C ILE A 324 -10.13 12.41 -7.48
N GLU A 325 -10.03 12.32 -8.80
CA GLU A 325 -10.17 11.08 -9.54
C GLU A 325 -8.83 10.69 -10.15
N LEU A 326 -8.50 9.42 -10.05
CA LEU A 326 -7.23 8.87 -10.51
C LEU A 326 -7.50 7.82 -11.59
N TYR A 327 -6.91 8.01 -12.75
CA TYR A 327 -6.97 7.09 -13.89
C TYR A 327 -5.57 6.65 -14.30
N THR A 328 -5.38 5.35 -14.54
CA THR A 328 -4.15 4.83 -15.18
C THR A 328 -4.47 4.20 -16.51
N PHE A 329 -3.63 4.44 -17.53
CA PHE A 329 -3.80 3.92 -18.88
C PHE A 329 -2.54 3.20 -19.34
N THR A 330 -2.69 2.14 -20.14
CA THR A 330 -1.56 1.53 -20.85
C THR A 330 -1.00 2.50 -21.88
N LEU A 331 0.33 2.50 -22.05
CA LEU A 331 0.96 3.19 -23.18
C LEU A 331 0.61 2.45 -24.48
N SER A 332 0.03 3.17 -25.44
CA SER A 332 -0.09 2.69 -26.82
C SER A 332 1.29 2.68 -27.50
N ASN A 333 1.39 2.07 -28.68
CA ASN A 333 2.65 1.85 -29.41
C ASN A 333 3.49 3.13 -29.62
N GLU A 334 2.88 4.32 -29.60
CA GLU A 334 3.57 5.60 -29.78
C GLU A 334 4.10 6.22 -28.46
N LYS A 335 3.96 5.56 -27.32
CA LYS A 335 4.45 6.01 -25.99
C LYS A 335 4.00 7.43 -25.58
N ASN A 336 2.83 7.88 -26.05
CA ASN A 336 2.37 9.25 -25.84
C ASN A 336 1.10 9.28 -24.97
N CYS A 337 1.10 10.08 -23.90
CA CYS A 337 -0.08 10.26 -23.03
C CYS A 337 -0.96 11.46 -23.43
N TYR A 338 -0.78 12.02 -24.64
CA TYR A 338 -1.53 13.20 -25.10
C TYR A 338 -3.00 12.87 -25.44
N ASN A 339 -3.26 11.67 -26.00
CA ASN A 339 -4.58 11.26 -26.46
C ASN A 339 -5.07 10.05 -25.65
N LEU A 340 -5.40 10.26 -24.38
CA LEU A 340 -6.00 9.20 -23.55
C LEU A 340 -7.52 9.22 -23.73
N ASN A 341 -8.04 8.20 -24.41
CA ASN A 341 -9.49 7.95 -24.51
C ASN A 341 -10.03 7.49 -23.15
N ASN A 342 -11.24 7.96 -22.79
CA ASN A 342 -11.86 7.68 -21.50
C ASN A 342 -12.28 6.20 -21.31
N ASP A 343 -12.25 5.38 -22.36
CA ASP A 343 -12.83 4.04 -22.32
C ASP A 343 -11.82 2.92 -22.01
N ASN A 344 -10.51 3.20 -22.08
CA ASN A 344 -9.45 2.19 -22.00
C ASN A 344 -8.48 2.42 -20.82
N TYR A 345 -9.01 2.51 -19.60
CA TYR A 345 -8.19 2.62 -18.39
C TYR A 345 -7.97 1.26 -17.71
N ASN A 346 -6.80 1.09 -17.06
CA ASN A 346 -6.46 -0.08 -16.24
C ASN A 346 -6.94 0.05 -14.79
N LEU A 347 -7.06 1.28 -14.31
CA LEU A 347 -7.49 1.61 -12.96
C LEU A 347 -8.26 2.92 -13.01
N TYR A 348 -9.40 2.96 -12.35
CA TYR A 348 -10.13 4.17 -12.03
C TYR A 348 -10.51 4.12 -10.55
N LEU A 349 -10.17 5.18 -9.81
CA LEU A 349 -10.52 5.31 -8.39
C LEU A 349 -10.85 6.77 -8.08
N THR A 350 -11.92 6.98 -7.31
CA THR A 350 -12.25 8.29 -6.72
C THR A 350 -11.76 8.33 -5.28
N PHE A 351 -11.00 9.37 -4.96
CA PHE A 351 -10.48 9.61 -3.62
C PHE A 351 -11.01 10.91 -3.04
N PHE A 352 -11.26 10.92 -1.74
CA PHE A 352 -11.61 12.11 -0.99
C PHE A 352 -10.74 12.25 0.26
N THR A 353 -10.64 13.46 0.81
CA THR A 353 -9.98 13.68 2.10
C THR A 353 -10.98 14.19 3.14
N LYS A 354 -10.87 13.67 4.37
CA LYS A 354 -11.67 14.08 5.54
C LYS A 354 -11.21 15.41 6.15
N SER A 355 -10.05 15.89 5.73
CA SER A 355 -9.40 17.10 6.28
C SER A 355 -10.17 18.38 5.97
N PHE A 356 -11.08 18.34 4.99
CA PHE A 356 -11.96 19.44 4.65
C PHE A 356 -13.38 19.15 5.15
N THR A 357 -13.80 19.82 6.22
CA THR A 357 -15.21 19.97 6.55
C THR A 357 -15.77 21.10 5.69
N LEU A 358 -16.59 20.79 4.69
CA LEU A 358 -17.35 21.82 4.00
C LEU A 358 -18.32 22.46 5.00
N SER A 359 -18.18 23.77 5.19
CA SER A 359 -19.18 24.61 5.88
C SER A 359 -20.43 24.85 5.03
N ASN A 360 -20.45 24.38 3.78
CA ASN A 360 -21.53 24.66 2.84
C ASN A 360 -22.47 23.46 2.74
N PRO A 361 -23.79 23.68 2.87
CA PRO A 361 -24.78 22.64 2.63
C PRO A 361 -24.62 22.09 1.20
N CYS A 362 -24.99 20.82 1.01
CA CYS A 362 -25.13 20.20 -0.31
C CYS A 362 -25.82 21.17 -1.29
N PRO A 363 -25.52 21.10 -2.60
CA PRO A 363 -26.02 22.06 -3.56
C PRO A 363 -27.50 22.37 -3.33
N ASN A 364 -27.82 23.65 -3.08
CA ASN A 364 -29.17 24.13 -2.82
C ASN A 364 -30.12 23.96 -4.03
N TYR A 365 -29.74 23.23 -5.07
CA TYR A 365 -30.60 22.86 -6.20
C TYR A 365 -31.87 22.13 -5.76
N ILE A 366 -31.84 21.49 -4.59
CA ILE A 366 -33.05 20.91 -4.01
C ILE A 366 -34.11 21.98 -3.70
N ASN A 367 -33.72 23.19 -3.29
CA ASN A 367 -34.67 24.29 -3.08
C ASN A 367 -35.23 24.86 -4.38
N ASP A 368 -34.47 24.85 -5.47
CA ASP A 368 -34.94 25.31 -6.78
C ASP A 368 -35.84 24.26 -7.47
N LEU A 369 -35.60 22.96 -7.22
CA LEU A 369 -36.41 21.84 -7.73
C LEU A 369 -37.77 21.68 -7.02
N LEU A 370 -37.93 22.23 -5.81
CA LEU A 370 -39.17 22.12 -5.00
C LEU A 370 -40.38 22.87 -5.61
N PHE A 371 -40.18 23.67 -6.67
CA PHE A 371 -41.25 24.49 -7.24
C PHE A 371 -42.07 23.84 -8.36
N GLN A 372 -41.72 22.63 -8.82
CA GLN A 372 -42.46 22.01 -9.93
C GLN A 372 -42.83 20.53 -9.70
N SER A 373 -44.11 20.37 -9.33
CA SER A 373 -45.02 19.24 -9.62
C SER A 373 -45.09 18.02 -8.67
N ASN A 374 -46.34 17.54 -8.51
CA ASN A 374 -46.79 16.34 -7.78
C ASN A 374 -46.95 15.17 -8.77
N ILE A 375 -46.31 14.00 -8.59
CA ILE A 375 -46.66 12.77 -9.33
C ILE A 375 -46.37 11.50 -8.50
N ASN A 376 -47.21 10.48 -8.70
CA ASN A 376 -47.24 9.16 -8.04
C ASN A 376 -46.37 8.13 -8.81
N PHE A 377 -45.76 7.18 -8.12
CA PHE A 377 -44.90 6.14 -8.73
C PHE A 377 -45.62 4.80 -8.90
N ASP A 378 -45.58 4.27 -10.13
CA ASP A 378 -45.77 2.84 -10.39
C ASP A 378 -44.78 2.41 -11.47
N LEU A 379 -43.84 1.51 -11.10
CA LEU A 379 -43.12 0.62 -12.00
C LEU A 379 -42.35 -0.39 -11.13
N GLN A 380 -42.50 -1.66 -11.51
CA GLN A 380 -42.22 -2.81 -10.67
C GLN A 380 -40.74 -2.96 -10.29
N ARG A 381 -40.51 -2.88 -8.96
CA ARG A 381 -39.48 -3.52 -8.10
C ARG A 381 -38.62 -2.51 -7.31
N LYS A 382 -39.09 -2.27 -6.08
CA LYS A 382 -38.54 -1.47 -4.96
C LYS A 382 -38.76 0.04 -5.07
N THR A 383 -39.70 0.54 -4.27
CA THR A 383 -40.01 1.96 -4.08
C THR A 383 -39.04 2.59 -3.09
N PHE A 384 -38.34 3.66 -3.48
CA PHE A 384 -37.51 4.44 -2.56
C PHE A 384 -38.09 5.84 -2.37
N HIS A 385 -38.24 6.29 -1.13
CA HIS A 385 -38.71 7.65 -0.82
C HIS A 385 -37.53 8.55 -0.52
N ILE A 386 -37.56 9.76 -1.10
CA ILE A 386 -36.64 10.85 -0.83
C ILE A 386 -37.41 12.01 -0.22
N SER A 387 -37.07 12.34 1.03
CA SER A 387 -37.59 13.51 1.73
C SER A 387 -36.46 14.49 1.97
N VAL A 388 -36.76 15.76 1.74
CA VAL A 388 -35.88 16.91 1.99
C VAL A 388 -36.53 17.71 3.09
N ASP A 389 -35.84 17.83 4.22
CA ASP A 389 -36.32 18.60 5.36
C ASP A 389 -36.12 20.10 5.09
N CYS A 390 -37.15 20.91 5.35
CA CYS A 390 -37.18 22.36 5.05
C CYS A 390 -36.55 23.23 6.14
N ASP A 391 -36.01 22.64 7.20
CA ASP A 391 -35.12 23.37 8.09
C ASP A 391 -33.82 23.71 7.34
N ASN A 392 -33.07 24.73 7.80
CA ASN A 392 -31.86 25.29 7.15
C ASN A 392 -30.69 24.30 6.87
N LYS A 393 -30.94 22.98 6.87
CA LYS A 393 -30.03 21.89 6.53
C LYS A 393 -30.76 20.88 5.63
N PRO A 394 -30.46 20.81 4.32
CA PRO A 394 -31.08 19.83 3.44
C PRO A 394 -30.68 18.42 3.88
N LYS A 395 -31.67 17.58 4.21
CA LYS A 395 -31.49 16.17 4.59
C LYS A 395 -31.90 15.29 3.41
N LEU A 396 -31.08 14.31 3.01
CA LEU A 396 -31.47 13.30 2.00
C LEU A 396 -31.73 11.97 2.71
N THR A 397 -32.98 11.52 2.64
CA THR A 397 -33.41 10.28 3.27
C THR A 397 -33.71 9.25 2.18
N ILE A 398 -33.16 8.03 2.25
CA ILE A 398 -33.46 6.96 1.27
C ILE A 398 -34.09 5.78 2.03
N SER A 399 -35.37 5.47 1.77
CA SER A 399 -36.09 4.37 2.44
C SER A 399 -36.78 3.42 1.46
N GLN A 400 -36.69 2.11 1.66
CA GLN A 400 -37.27 1.06 0.78
C GLN A 400 -38.81 0.91 0.86
N ASN A 401 -39.48 1.59 1.80
CA ASN A 401 -40.91 1.42 2.01
C ASN A 401 -41.53 2.68 2.66
N LYS A 402 -42.72 3.12 2.22
CA LYS A 402 -43.40 4.34 2.74
C LYS A 402 -43.68 4.24 4.25
N LYS A 403 -43.84 3.01 4.77
CA LYS A 403 -44.07 2.72 6.20
C LYS A 403 -42.76 2.71 7.03
N ASP A 404 -41.60 2.53 6.39
CA ASP A 404 -40.30 2.47 7.07
C ASP A 404 -39.70 3.87 7.33
N LEU A 405 -40.24 4.92 6.70
CA LEU A 405 -39.97 6.32 7.08
C LEU A 405 -40.34 6.61 8.55
N GLN A 406 -41.20 5.78 9.16
CA GLN A 406 -41.57 5.88 10.58
C GLN A 406 -40.79 4.88 11.47
N ARG A 407 -40.02 3.94 10.91
CA ARG A 407 -39.33 2.87 11.68
C ARG A 407 -37.97 2.50 11.09
N ARG A 408 -36.90 3.02 11.73
CA ARG A 408 -35.52 2.49 11.93
C ARG A 408 -34.71 1.86 10.77
N SER A 409 -35.22 1.62 9.56
CA SER A 409 -34.44 1.14 8.40
C SER A 409 -34.26 2.22 7.36
N ILE A 410 -33.76 3.37 7.80
CA ILE A 410 -33.56 4.56 6.99
C ILE A 410 -32.06 4.77 6.85
N THR A 411 -31.55 4.81 5.62
CA THR A 411 -30.20 5.33 5.40
C THR A 411 -30.32 6.85 5.38
N GLU A 412 -30.18 7.46 6.55
CA GLU A 412 -30.09 8.93 6.67
C GLU A 412 -28.71 9.37 6.21
N LEU A 413 -28.61 10.27 5.24
CA LEU A 413 -27.36 10.91 4.89
C LEU A 413 -27.22 12.20 5.71
N ASP A 414 -26.15 12.28 6.49
CA ASP A 414 -25.96 13.32 7.51
C ASP A 414 -25.16 14.50 6.99
N THR A 415 -24.09 14.21 6.22
CA THR A 415 -23.12 15.21 5.79
C THR A 415 -22.73 15.02 4.34
N CYS A 416 -22.94 16.09 3.56
CA CYS A 416 -22.42 16.24 2.22
C CYS A 416 -20.94 16.58 2.30
N LEU A 417 -20.08 15.67 1.83
CA LEU A 417 -18.65 15.89 1.85
C LEU A 417 -18.15 16.65 0.63
N ALA A 418 -18.77 16.50 -0.53
CA ALA A 418 -18.34 17.20 -1.74
C ALA A 418 -19.43 17.17 -2.80
N SER A 419 -19.41 18.13 -3.73
CA SER A 419 -20.25 18.15 -4.92
C SER A 419 -19.55 18.81 -6.10
N TRP A 420 -19.75 18.32 -7.31
CA TRP A 420 -19.21 18.89 -8.55
C TRP A 420 -20.10 18.57 -9.75
N GLN A 421 -20.01 19.36 -10.81
CA GLN A 421 -20.69 19.07 -12.08
C GLN A 421 -19.83 18.17 -12.97
N SER A 422 -20.50 17.29 -13.71
CA SER A 422 -19.92 16.51 -14.79
C SER A 422 -19.57 17.42 -15.99
N ASN A 423 -18.94 16.84 -17.01
CA ASN A 423 -18.81 17.50 -18.31
C ASN A 423 -20.18 17.70 -18.98
N ASP A 424 -21.14 16.82 -18.71
CA ASP A 424 -22.54 17.06 -19.01
C ASP A 424 -23.11 18.05 -17.99
N PRO A 425 -23.54 19.27 -18.41
CA PRO A 425 -24.04 20.30 -17.49
C PRO A 425 -25.30 19.88 -16.74
N LEU A 426 -26.00 18.84 -17.22
CA LEU A 426 -27.17 18.30 -16.54
C LEU A 426 -26.81 17.33 -15.42
N THR A 427 -25.58 16.79 -15.39
CA THR A 427 -25.18 15.79 -14.39
C THR A 427 -24.33 16.41 -13.28
N THR A 428 -24.76 16.26 -12.04
CA THR A 428 -24.05 16.68 -10.81
C THR A 428 -23.73 15.46 -9.95
N TYR A 429 -22.52 15.38 -9.45
CA TYR A 429 -22.07 14.36 -8.52
C TYR A 429 -21.93 14.92 -7.11
N PHE A 430 -22.16 14.09 -6.10
CA PHE A 430 -21.88 14.41 -4.72
C PHE A 430 -21.54 13.18 -3.89
N ILE A 431 -20.71 13.38 -2.86
CA ILE A 431 -20.33 12.36 -1.88
C ILE A 431 -21.05 12.66 -0.56
N ALA A 432 -21.75 11.67 -0.02
CA ALA A 432 -22.49 11.81 1.23
C ALA A 432 -22.19 10.67 2.20
N GLN A 433 -22.13 10.99 3.49
CA GLN A 433 -21.93 10.01 4.56
C GLN A 433 -23.27 9.61 5.19
N SER A 434 -23.47 8.31 5.41
CA SER A 434 -24.60 7.83 6.22
C SER A 434 -24.38 8.11 7.70
N LYS A 435 -25.42 8.66 8.31
CA LYS A 435 -25.53 8.96 9.74
C LYS A 435 -25.40 7.73 10.64
N HIS A 436 -25.84 6.57 10.15
CA HIS A 436 -25.96 5.36 10.96
C HIS A 436 -24.85 4.36 10.71
N SER A 437 -24.18 4.41 9.56
CA SER A 437 -23.25 3.37 9.14
C SER A 437 -21.83 3.85 8.85
N ASN A 438 -21.51 5.16 9.00
CA ASN A 438 -20.23 5.74 8.59
C ASN A 438 -19.82 5.39 7.15
N THR A 439 -20.74 4.89 6.34
CA THR A 439 -20.51 4.51 4.95
C THR A 439 -20.70 5.73 4.07
N PHE A 440 -19.79 5.94 3.13
CA PHE A 440 -19.91 6.99 2.13
C PHE A 440 -20.56 6.43 0.87
N TYR A 441 -21.29 7.31 0.20
CA TYR A 441 -21.98 7.02 -1.03
C TYR A 441 -21.59 8.08 -2.04
N CYS A 442 -21.22 7.65 -3.24
CA CYS A 442 -21.19 8.55 -4.38
C CYS A 442 -22.54 8.50 -5.09
N LEU A 443 -23.13 9.68 -5.23
CA LEU A 443 -24.43 9.88 -5.82
C LEU A 443 -24.28 10.78 -7.04
N SER A 444 -24.91 10.40 -8.14
CA SER A 444 -25.08 11.26 -9.30
C SER A 444 -26.51 11.71 -9.43
N PHE A 445 -26.70 12.88 -10.02
CA PHE A 445 -27.97 13.54 -10.21
C PHE A 445 -27.99 14.12 -11.62
N GLN A 446 -28.93 13.69 -12.46
CA GLN A 446 -29.10 14.24 -13.81
C GLN A 446 -30.39 15.07 -13.89
N LEU A 447 -30.26 16.34 -14.27
CA LEU A 447 -31.35 17.27 -14.60
C LEU A 447 -31.93 16.89 -15.97
N THR A 448 -32.76 15.86 -15.99
CA THR A 448 -33.77 15.68 -17.04
C THR A 448 -35.15 15.84 -16.40
N ASN A 449 -36.25 15.73 -17.15
CA ASN A 449 -37.60 15.63 -16.56
C ASN A 449 -37.76 14.43 -15.59
N GLN A 450 -36.69 13.66 -15.36
CA GLN A 450 -36.55 12.61 -14.38
C GLN A 450 -35.24 12.80 -13.60
N ILE A 451 -35.31 12.72 -12.28
CA ILE A 451 -34.12 12.71 -11.44
C ILE A 451 -33.58 11.29 -11.39
N ILE A 452 -32.39 11.05 -11.95
CA ILE A 452 -31.73 9.74 -11.85
C ILE A 452 -30.72 9.78 -10.71
N ILE A 453 -30.93 8.98 -9.67
CA ILE A 453 -29.93 8.75 -8.63
C ILE A 453 -29.24 7.41 -8.88
N ARG A 454 -27.92 7.45 -9.01
CA ARG A 454 -27.09 6.25 -9.06
C ARG A 454 -26.21 6.21 -7.83
N ASN A 455 -26.21 5.08 -7.14
CA ASN A 455 -25.36 4.84 -5.98
C ASN A 455 -24.28 3.84 -6.36
N ASN A 456 -23.02 4.26 -6.31
CA ASN A 456 -21.89 3.36 -6.37
C ASN A 456 -21.09 3.47 -5.06
N ARG A 457 -20.81 2.31 -4.45
CA ARG A 457 -20.05 2.21 -3.20
C ARG A 457 -18.54 2.31 -3.44
N ASN A 458 -18.08 2.09 -4.67
CA ASN A 458 -16.66 1.89 -4.95
C ASN A 458 -16.02 3.08 -5.69
N ASP A 459 -16.77 3.79 -6.54
CA ASP A 459 -16.25 4.89 -7.36
C ASP A 459 -17.37 5.86 -7.82
N CYS A 460 -17.01 6.97 -8.45
CA CYS A 460 -17.96 7.94 -9.01
C CYS A 460 -18.04 7.92 -10.55
N SER A 461 -17.55 6.87 -11.23
CA SER A 461 -17.60 6.80 -12.70
C SER A 461 -18.95 6.28 -13.14
N PHE A 462 -19.57 7.01 -14.06
CA PHE A 462 -20.85 6.60 -14.63
C PHE A 462 -20.86 6.67 -16.16
N GLU A 463 -19.67 6.82 -16.79
CA GLU A 463 -19.58 7.04 -18.24
C GLU A 463 -19.77 5.77 -19.09
N ASN A 464 -19.58 4.52 -18.58
CA ASN A 464 -19.54 3.34 -19.46
C ASN A 464 -20.18 2.03 -18.96
N TYR A 465 -21.03 2.03 -17.94
CA TYR A 465 -21.67 0.77 -17.52
C TYR A 465 -22.94 0.49 -18.32
N GLU A 466 -22.88 -0.53 -19.18
CA GLU A 466 -24.07 -1.30 -19.55
C GLU A 466 -24.74 -1.79 -18.25
N VAL A 467 -26.07 -1.71 -18.21
CA VAL A 467 -26.89 -1.94 -17.01
C VAL A 467 -26.80 -3.41 -16.59
N GLU A 468 -25.72 -3.81 -15.92
CA GLU A 468 -25.62 -5.08 -15.22
C GLU A 468 -25.99 -4.92 -13.74
N GLU A 469 -26.47 -6.02 -13.16
CA GLU A 469 -27.34 -6.19 -11.98
C GLU A 469 -26.93 -5.51 -10.64
N SER A 470 -25.82 -4.77 -10.60
CA SER A 470 -25.34 -4.07 -9.39
C SER A 470 -25.76 -2.59 -9.31
N PHE A 471 -26.28 -2.02 -10.40
CA PHE A 471 -26.77 -0.65 -10.41
C PHE A 471 -28.24 -0.59 -10.06
N SER A 472 -28.55 0.26 -9.10
CA SER A 472 -29.92 0.64 -8.85
C SER A 472 -30.13 2.02 -9.45
N MET A 473 -30.72 2.05 -10.64
CA MET A 473 -31.14 3.27 -11.32
C MET A 473 -32.51 3.66 -10.78
N TYR A 474 -32.63 4.85 -10.19
CA TYR A 474 -33.89 5.33 -9.62
C TYR A 474 -34.34 6.58 -10.33
N SER A 475 -35.54 6.59 -10.89
CA SER A 475 -36.24 7.85 -11.17
C SER A 475 -36.85 8.36 -9.86
N VAL A 476 -36.60 9.62 -9.51
CA VAL A 476 -37.12 10.28 -8.30
C VAL A 476 -38.06 11.42 -8.73
N TYR A 477 -39.26 11.44 -8.15
CA TYR A 477 -40.25 12.52 -8.22
C TYR A 477 -40.50 12.93 -6.77
N ILE A 478 -40.33 14.22 -6.48
CA ILE A 478 -40.24 14.75 -5.11
C ILE A 478 -41.65 14.93 -4.53
N GLU A 479 -41.96 14.31 -3.39
CA GLU A 479 -43.18 14.61 -2.61
C GLU A 479 -42.90 15.77 -1.64
N ASN A 480 -43.67 16.86 -1.76
CA ASN A 480 -43.65 18.02 -0.86
C ASN A 480 -44.17 17.65 0.54
N PHE A 481 -43.35 17.78 1.59
CA PHE A 481 -43.80 17.72 3.00
C PHE A 481 -43.94 19.11 3.66
N CYS A 482 -43.62 20.19 2.96
CA CYS A 482 -43.67 21.54 3.52
C CYS A 482 -45.07 22.14 3.33
N SER A 483 -45.97 21.78 4.25
CA SER A 483 -47.37 22.21 4.21
C SER A 483 -47.55 23.68 4.64
N GLN A 484 -48.17 24.45 3.72
CA GLN A 484 -49.16 25.51 3.91
C GLN A 484 -48.91 26.74 4.81
N SER A 485 -47.88 26.82 5.66
CA SER A 485 -47.72 27.99 6.55
C SER A 485 -47.14 29.24 5.87
N GLN A 486 -46.48 29.12 4.71
CA GLN A 486 -45.97 30.28 3.96
C GLN A 486 -46.98 30.88 2.95
N LYS A 487 -48.11 30.23 2.68
CA LYS A 487 -49.18 30.80 1.82
C LYS A 487 -50.00 31.88 2.51
N LEU A 488 -50.03 31.92 3.84
CA LEU A 488 -50.76 32.95 4.59
C LEU A 488 -50.01 34.28 4.64
N ILE A 489 -48.68 34.25 4.67
CA ILE A 489 -47.88 35.47 4.78
C ILE A 489 -47.83 36.22 3.42
N SER A 490 -47.76 35.53 2.28
CA SER A 490 -47.81 36.22 0.98
C SER A 490 -49.20 36.70 0.58
N ARG A 491 -50.28 36.01 1.02
CA ARG A 491 -51.66 36.50 0.82
C ARG A 491 -52.01 37.67 1.74
N PHE A 492 -51.52 37.71 2.98
CA PHE A 492 -51.72 38.89 3.85
C PHE A 492 -50.93 40.12 3.36
N ILE A 493 -49.73 39.93 2.81
CA ILE A 493 -48.95 41.03 2.24
C ILE A 493 -49.57 41.53 0.93
N LEU A 494 -50.12 40.66 0.06
CA LEU A 494 -50.84 41.12 -1.13
C LEU A 494 -52.22 41.75 -0.82
N LEU A 495 -52.95 41.32 0.21
CA LEU A 495 -54.22 41.95 0.61
C LEU A 495 -54.02 43.32 1.28
N LEU A 496 -52.92 43.51 2.02
CA LEU A 496 -52.58 44.82 2.60
C LEU A 496 -52.11 45.83 1.53
N ILE A 497 -51.49 45.35 0.44
CA ILE A 497 -51.05 46.21 -0.67
C ILE A 497 -52.23 46.59 -1.59
N THR A 498 -53.28 45.76 -1.70
CA THR A 498 -54.48 46.10 -2.50
C THR A 498 -55.51 46.95 -1.74
N ILE A 499 -55.54 46.92 -0.41
CA ILE A 499 -56.38 47.83 0.40
C ILE A 499 -55.70 49.21 0.59
N GLY A 500 -54.38 49.31 0.42
CA GLY A 500 -53.61 50.55 0.54
C GLY A 500 -53.68 51.52 -0.66
N PHE A 501 -54.34 51.14 -1.77
CA PHE A 501 -54.38 51.95 -3.00
C PHE A 501 -55.78 52.46 -3.41
N SER A 502 -56.80 52.39 -2.54
CA SER A 502 -58.13 52.96 -2.83
C SER A 502 -58.63 54.01 -1.84
N MET A 503 -57.76 54.86 -1.28
CA MET A 503 -58.18 56.15 -0.70
C MET A 503 -57.13 57.24 -0.90
N SER A 504 -57.16 57.88 -2.07
CA SER A 504 -56.81 59.30 -2.23
C SER A 504 -57.40 59.82 -3.54
N ASN A 505 -58.65 60.31 -3.47
CA ASN A 505 -59.16 61.47 -4.22
C ASN A 505 -60.67 61.64 -3.99
N ILE A 506 -61.06 62.20 -2.84
CA ILE A 506 -62.22 63.11 -2.71
C ILE A 506 -61.91 64.10 -1.58
N LYS A 507 -61.30 65.23 -1.95
CA LYS A 507 -61.87 66.57 -1.76
C LYS A 507 -61.15 67.55 -2.66
#